data_AF-A0A2T1HM74-F1
#
_entry.id   AF-A0A2T1HM74-F1
#
_cell.length_a   1.000
_cell.length_b   1.000
_cell.length_c   1.000
_cell.angle_alpha   90.00
_cell.angle_beta   90.00
_cell.angle_gamma   90.00
#
_symmetry.space_group_name_H-M   'P 1'
#
loop_
_entity.id
_entity.type
_entity.pdbx_description
1 polymer ?
#
loop_
_entity_poly.entity_id
_entity_poly.type
_entity_poly.pdbx_seq_one_letter_code
_entity_poly.pdbx_strand_id
1 'polypeptide(L)'
;MRRSGLLLAVTGMLCALAYSAAAEAAPKAKGGALKITVTNKRSVAITSLGFLPPGADTGGSNLLKKPLAPGKSIVLTVPAKKGECLFDILGSYEDELEISGSSMDVCKDHQLTLVD
;
A
#
# COMPACT_ATOMS: atom_id res chain seq x y z
N MET A 1 -73.29 -25.45 30.94
CA MET A 1 -73.42 -24.42 29.88
C MET A 1 -72.07 -23.76 29.68
N ARG A 2 -71.57 -23.79 28.44
CA ARG A 2 -70.26 -23.25 28.01
C ARG A 2 -70.32 -21.73 27.88
N ARG A 3 -69.32 -20.99 28.35
CA ARG A 3 -68.86 -19.76 27.70
C ARG A 3 -67.34 -19.60 27.85
N SER A 4 -66.66 -19.91 26.75
CA SER A 4 -65.30 -19.50 26.43
C SER A 4 -65.21 -17.97 26.33
N GLY A 5 -64.04 -17.43 26.66
CA GLY A 5 -63.68 -16.03 26.41
C GLY A 5 -62.17 -15.83 26.57
N LEU A 6 -61.42 -16.16 25.52
CA LEU A 6 -60.03 -15.79 25.30
C LEU A 6 -60.02 -14.46 24.54
N LEU A 7 -59.20 -13.47 24.94
CA LEU A 7 -58.58 -12.38 24.14
C LEU A 7 -57.87 -11.40 25.12
N LEU A 8 -56.54 -11.39 25.25
CA LEU A 8 -55.53 -10.63 24.48
C LEU A 8 -55.66 -9.09 24.55
N ALA A 9 -54.77 -8.45 25.33
CA ALA A 9 -54.24 -7.08 25.14
C ALA A 9 -53.08 -6.88 26.14
N VAL A 10 -51.83 -7.24 25.83
CA VAL A 10 -50.80 -6.39 25.18
C VAL A 10 -50.86 -4.92 25.61
N THR A 11 -49.90 -4.51 26.44
CA THR A 11 -49.32 -3.17 26.35
C THR A 11 -47.86 -3.28 26.75
N GLY A 12 -47.01 -3.33 25.71
CA GLY A 12 -45.58 -3.50 25.81
C GLY A 12 -44.92 -2.28 26.43
N MET A 13 -44.02 -2.55 27.37
CA MET A 13 -43.13 -1.61 28.01
C MET A 13 -42.13 -1.08 26.97
N LEU A 14 -42.38 0.13 26.47
CA LEU A 14 -41.49 0.87 25.57
C LEU A 14 -40.31 1.45 26.37
N CYS A 15 -39.31 0.61 26.64
CA CYS A 15 -37.99 1.07 27.04
C CYS A 15 -37.16 1.28 25.77
N ALA A 16 -37.30 2.45 25.15
CA ALA A 16 -36.45 2.86 24.03
C ALA A 16 -35.04 3.15 24.57
N LEU A 17 -34.20 2.12 24.61
CA LEU A 17 -32.77 2.22 24.88
C LEU A 17 -32.13 3.10 23.81
N ALA A 18 -31.52 4.19 24.25
CA ALA A 18 -30.69 5.06 23.44
C ALA A 18 -29.57 4.23 22.80
N TYR A 19 -29.69 3.96 21.50
CA TYR A 19 -28.65 3.33 20.70
C TYR A 19 -27.66 4.43 20.30
N SER A 20 -26.70 4.72 21.18
CA SER A 20 -25.54 5.53 20.83
C SER A 20 -24.72 4.75 19.80
N ALA A 21 -24.88 5.12 18.52
CA ALA A 21 -23.99 4.69 17.45
C ALA A 21 -22.61 5.28 17.72
N ALA A 22 -21.79 4.54 18.47
CA ALA A 22 -20.35 4.73 18.46
C ALA A 22 -19.91 4.46 17.02
N ALA A 23 -19.58 5.51 16.28
CA ALA A 23 -18.80 5.39 15.07
C ALA A 23 -17.45 4.80 15.50
N GLU A 24 -17.32 3.48 15.39
CA GLU A 24 -16.03 2.82 15.45
C GLU A 24 -15.20 3.41 14.31
N ALA A 25 -14.34 4.36 14.65
CA ALA A 25 -13.30 4.83 13.76
C ALA A 25 -12.45 3.59 13.43
N ALA A 26 -12.73 2.99 12.26
CA ALA A 26 -11.94 1.89 11.73
C ALA A 26 -10.46 2.29 11.85
N PRO A 27 -9.60 1.45 12.44
CA PRO A 27 -8.19 1.76 12.54
C PRO A 27 -7.69 2.01 11.12
N LYS A 28 -7.28 3.26 10.83
CA LYS A 28 -6.59 3.60 9.58
C LYS A 28 -5.49 2.57 9.44
N ALA A 29 -5.63 1.65 8.48
CA ALA A 29 -4.65 0.62 8.24
C ALA A 29 -3.31 1.33 8.06
N LYS A 30 -2.41 1.19 9.05
CA LYS A 30 -1.04 1.66 8.91
C LYS A 30 -0.49 0.88 7.72
N GLY A 31 -0.32 1.56 6.59
CA GLY A 31 0.38 0.98 5.44
C GLY A 31 1.70 0.39 5.92
N GLY A 32 2.01 -0.81 5.44
CA GLY A 32 3.33 -1.38 5.63
C GLY A 32 4.39 -0.54 4.90
N ALA A 33 5.64 -0.73 5.29
CA ALA A 33 6.77 -0.14 4.59
C ALA A 33 7.79 -1.25 4.38
N LEU A 34 8.14 -1.51 3.11
CA LEU A 34 9.17 -2.48 2.75
C LEU A 34 10.50 -1.75 2.57
N LYS A 35 11.60 -2.41 2.92
CA LYS A 35 12.95 -1.85 2.71
C LYS A 35 13.62 -2.62 1.59
N ILE A 36 14.24 -1.88 0.67
CA ILE A 36 14.99 -2.46 -0.44
C ILE A 36 16.32 -1.74 -0.61
N THR A 37 17.39 -2.51 -0.83
CA THR A 37 18.70 -1.96 -1.17
C THR A 37 18.81 -1.83 -2.68
N VAL A 38 18.97 -0.62 -3.18
CA VAL A 38 19.17 -0.35 -4.61
C VAL A 38 20.64 -0.04 -4.84
N THR A 39 21.25 -0.70 -5.81
CA THR A 39 22.62 -0.43 -6.26
C THR A 39 22.61 0.00 -7.73
N ASN A 40 23.15 1.18 -8.02
CA ASN A 40 23.33 1.63 -9.39
C ASN A 40 24.69 1.13 -9.91
N LYS A 41 24.70 0.13 -10.80
CA LYS A 41 25.91 -0.35 -11.48
C LYS A 41 26.11 0.24 -12.87
N ARG A 42 25.20 1.11 -13.34
CA ARG A 42 25.44 1.88 -14.56
C ARG A 42 26.51 2.94 -14.33
N SER A 43 27.10 3.41 -15.42
CA SER A 43 28.05 4.53 -15.47
C SER A 43 27.38 5.90 -15.38
N VAL A 44 26.04 5.96 -15.39
CA VAL A 44 25.23 7.19 -15.32
C VAL A 44 24.39 7.20 -14.04
N ALA A 45 24.16 8.37 -13.44
CA ALA A 45 23.34 8.51 -12.25
C ALA A 45 21.85 8.24 -12.57
N ILE A 46 21.14 7.54 -11.68
CA ILE A 46 19.67 7.46 -11.72
C ILE A 46 19.09 8.66 -10.96
N THR A 47 18.19 9.40 -11.60
CA THR A 47 17.62 10.65 -11.08
C THR A 47 16.21 10.46 -10.51
N SER A 48 15.47 9.47 -11.01
CA SER A 48 14.17 9.06 -10.48
C SER A 48 14.09 7.54 -10.32
N LEU A 49 13.47 7.08 -9.24
CA LEU A 49 13.15 5.66 -9.06
C LEU A 49 11.86 5.50 -8.27
N GLY A 50 10.90 4.80 -8.85
CA GLY A 50 9.59 4.52 -8.30
C GLY A 50 9.27 3.03 -8.29
N PHE A 51 8.43 2.64 -7.33
CA PHE A 51 7.87 1.30 -7.21
C PHE A 51 6.36 1.43 -7.33
N LEU A 52 5.79 0.81 -8.35
CA LEU A 52 4.39 0.92 -8.71
C LEU A 52 3.67 -0.39 -8.36
N PRO A 53 2.70 -0.39 -7.45
CA PRO A 53 1.93 -1.59 -7.18
C PRO A 53 1.05 -1.97 -8.39
N PRO A 54 0.68 -3.24 -8.53
CA PRO A 54 -0.13 -3.71 -9.66
C PRO A 54 -1.47 -2.96 -9.72
N GLY A 55 -1.81 -2.50 -10.93
CA GLY A 55 -3.05 -1.77 -11.18
C GLY A 55 -3.06 -0.31 -10.71
N ALA A 56 -1.91 0.25 -10.32
CA ALA A 56 -1.77 1.69 -10.15
C ALA A 56 -1.49 2.37 -11.50
N ASP A 57 -2.31 3.36 -11.85
CA ASP A 57 -2.25 4.01 -13.16
C ASP A 57 -1.27 5.19 -13.23
N THR A 58 -0.76 5.67 -12.08
CA THR A 58 0.17 6.80 -12.01
C THR A 58 1.46 6.39 -11.32
N GLY A 59 2.59 6.74 -11.96
CA GLY A 59 3.94 6.28 -11.65
C GLY A 59 4.28 6.29 -10.17
N GLY A 60 4.97 5.24 -9.72
CA GLY A 60 5.42 5.12 -8.34
C GLY A 60 6.16 6.40 -7.94
N SER A 61 5.77 7.00 -6.82
CA SER A 61 6.37 8.26 -6.37
C SER A 61 7.89 8.11 -6.34
N ASN A 62 8.62 9.11 -6.86
CA ASN A 62 10.08 9.08 -6.83
C ASN A 62 10.54 8.95 -5.36
N LEU A 63 11.22 7.86 -5.06
CA LEU A 63 11.72 7.55 -3.72
C LEU A 63 13.13 8.11 -3.47
N LEU A 64 13.79 8.62 -4.51
CA LEU A 64 15.11 9.24 -4.41
C LEU A 64 15.00 10.69 -3.91
N LYS A 65 15.70 11.00 -2.82
CA LYS A 65 15.86 12.38 -2.32
C LYS A 65 16.92 13.17 -3.11
N LYS A 66 17.83 12.45 -3.76
CA LYS A 66 18.92 12.94 -4.60
C LYS A 66 19.29 11.84 -5.61
N PRO A 67 19.88 12.17 -6.76
CA PRO A 67 20.33 11.17 -7.71
C PRO A 67 21.27 10.13 -7.06
N LEU A 68 21.12 8.87 -7.45
CA LEU A 68 22.01 7.80 -7.01
C LEU A 68 23.13 7.64 -8.05
N ALA A 69 24.30 8.13 -7.67
CA ALA A 69 25.50 8.12 -8.51
C ALA A 69 25.95 6.71 -8.93
N PRO A 70 26.73 6.59 -10.01
CA PRO A 70 27.35 5.34 -10.45
C PRO A 70 28.08 4.60 -9.33
N GLY A 71 27.89 3.28 -9.27
CA GLY A 71 28.52 2.38 -8.30
C GLY A 71 28.05 2.56 -6.85
N LYS A 72 27.03 3.39 -6.59
CA LYS A 72 26.52 3.63 -5.22
C LYS A 72 25.30 2.78 -4.91
N SER A 73 25.08 2.58 -3.62
CA SER A 73 23.93 1.87 -3.08
C SER A 73 23.19 2.71 -2.03
N ILE A 74 21.88 2.54 -1.96
CA ILE A 74 20.99 3.21 -1.00
C ILE A 74 19.89 2.25 -0.55
N VAL A 75 19.45 2.37 0.70
CA VAL A 75 18.25 1.68 1.19
C VAL A 75 17.05 2.61 1.00
N LEU A 76 16.07 2.17 0.22
CA LEU A 76 14.80 2.86 0.02
C LEU A 76 13.70 2.21 0.84
N THR A 77 12.72 3.04 1.21
CA THR A 77 11.50 2.58 1.88
C THR A 77 10.36 2.68 0.89
N VAL A 78 9.84 1.52 0.48
CA VAL A 78 8.72 1.39 -0.45
C VAL A 78 7.42 1.39 0.36
N PRO A 79 6.54 2.39 0.16
CA PRO A 79 5.21 2.37 0.75
C PRO A 79 4.42 1.18 0.20
N ALA A 80 3.85 0.36 1.07
CA ALA A 80 3.14 -0.85 0.67
C ALA A 80 1.91 -1.07 1.55
N LYS A 81 0.86 -1.71 1.02
CA LYS A 81 -0.20 -2.24 1.88
C LYS A 81 0.26 -3.54 2.56
N LYS A 82 -0.43 -3.96 3.62
CA LYS A 82 -0.13 -5.25 4.26
C LYS A 82 -0.33 -6.39 3.26
N GLY A 83 0.72 -7.16 3.00
CA GLY A 83 0.71 -8.28 2.04
C GLY A 83 0.96 -7.88 0.58
N GLU A 84 1.18 -6.60 0.30
CA GLU A 84 1.56 -6.12 -1.03
C GLU A 84 3.08 -6.24 -1.21
N CYS A 85 3.49 -7.07 -2.16
CA CYS A 85 4.90 -7.44 -2.36
C CYS A 85 5.37 -7.25 -3.79
N LEU A 86 4.46 -7.29 -4.76
CA LEU A 86 4.78 -7.17 -6.17
C LEU A 86 4.70 -5.70 -6.59
N PHE A 87 5.77 -5.24 -7.24
CA PHE A 87 5.88 -3.88 -7.75
C PHE A 87 6.52 -3.88 -9.13
N ASP A 88 6.03 -3.03 -10.01
CA ASP A 88 6.75 -2.61 -11.20
C ASP A 88 7.74 -1.51 -10.82
N ILE A 89 8.91 -1.56 -11.43
CA ILE A 89 10.00 -0.59 -11.24
C ILE A 89 9.97 0.37 -12.39
N LEU A 90 10.00 1.66 -12.08
CA LEU A 90 10.08 2.74 -13.06
C LEU A 90 11.19 3.68 -12.64
N GLY A 91 11.96 4.19 -13.59
CA GLY A 91 12.99 5.17 -13.28
C GLY A 91 13.59 5.82 -14.51
N SER A 92 14.29 6.92 -14.29
CA SER A 92 14.94 7.70 -15.33
C SER A 92 16.37 8.03 -14.91
N TYR A 93 17.29 7.93 -15.85
CA TYR A 93 18.69 8.28 -15.67
C TYR A 93 18.97 9.72 -16.10
N GLU A 94 20.17 10.20 -15.79
CA GLU A 94 20.65 11.53 -16.19
C GLU A 94 20.89 11.66 -17.71
N ASP A 95 21.09 10.55 -18.41
CA ASP A 95 21.22 10.46 -19.88
C ASP A 95 19.86 10.34 -20.60
N GLU A 96 18.77 10.66 -19.90
CA GLU A 96 17.39 10.61 -20.40
C GLU A 96 16.87 9.21 -20.75
N LEU A 97 17.64 8.15 -20.49
CA LEU A 97 17.17 6.77 -20.62
C LEU A 97 16.27 6.39 -19.46
N GLU A 98 15.27 5.56 -19.75
CA GLU A 98 14.31 5.07 -18.77
C GLU A 98 14.48 3.57 -18.51
N ILE A 99 14.14 3.16 -17.30
CA ILE A 99 13.98 1.75 -16.94
C ILE A 99 12.53 1.44 -16.67
N SER A 100 12.13 0.26 -17.13
CA SER A 100 10.91 -0.39 -16.66
C SER A 100 11.23 -1.84 -16.36
N GLY A 101 10.82 -2.31 -15.18
CA GLY A 101 10.94 -3.72 -14.79
C GLY A 101 9.61 -4.17 -14.22
N SER A 102 9.11 -5.32 -14.65
CA SER A 102 7.80 -5.79 -14.21
C SER A 102 7.89 -6.79 -13.06
N SER A 103 6.93 -6.74 -12.14
CA SER A 103 6.63 -7.80 -11.17
C SER A 103 7.78 -8.18 -10.24
N MET A 104 8.51 -7.21 -9.70
CA MET A 104 9.50 -7.43 -8.65
C MET A 104 8.82 -7.78 -7.32
N ASP A 105 9.19 -8.91 -6.70
CA ASP A 105 8.73 -9.28 -5.36
C ASP A 105 9.64 -8.69 -4.28
N VAL A 106 9.35 -7.49 -3.81
CA VAL A 106 10.16 -6.78 -2.80
C VAL A 106 10.16 -7.49 -1.43
N CYS A 107 9.18 -8.36 -1.17
CA CYS A 107 9.14 -9.15 0.07
C CYS A 107 10.15 -10.31 0.05
N LYS A 108 10.49 -10.83 -1.13
CA LYS A 108 11.51 -11.87 -1.30
C LYS A 108 12.87 -11.26 -1.67
N ASP A 109 12.86 -10.34 -2.61
CA ASP A 109 14.04 -9.73 -3.21
C ASP A 109 14.27 -8.34 -2.61
N HIS A 110 15.06 -8.28 -1.56
CA HIS A 110 15.34 -7.04 -0.83
C HIS A 110 16.47 -6.23 -1.49
N GLN A 111 16.84 -6.59 -2.73
CA GLN A 111 17.90 -5.97 -3.50
C GLN A 111 17.49 -5.75 -4.94
N LEU A 112 17.74 -4.55 -5.45
CA LEU A 112 17.61 -4.18 -6.85
C LEU A 112 18.99 -3.71 -7.35
N THR A 113 19.50 -4.34 -8.40
CA THR A 113 20.73 -3.88 -9.06
C THR A 113 20.37 -3.32 -10.42
N LEU A 114 20.64 -2.03 -10.61
CA LEU A 114 20.44 -1.34 -11.87
C LEU A 114 21.66 -1.58 -12.76
N VAL A 115 21.46 -2.23 -13.88
CA VAL A 115 22.49 -2.56 -14.87
C VAL A 115 22.08 -2.02 -16.24
N ASP A 116 22.99 -2.07 -17.20
CA ASP A 116 22.73 -1.73 -18.61
C ASP A 116 21.86 -2.79 -19.29
#